data_AF-A0A6G6PLJ3-F1
#
_entry.id   AF-A0A6G6PLJ3-F1
#
_cell.length_a   1.000
_cell.length_b   1.000
_cell.length_c   1.000
_cell.angle_alpha   90.00
_cell.angle_beta   90.00
_cell.angle_gamma   90.00
#
_symmetry.space_group_name_H-M   'P 1'
#
loop_
_entity.id
_entity.type
_entity.pdbx_description
1 polymer ?
#
loop_
_entity_poly.entity_id
_entity_poly.type
_entity_poly.pdbx_seq_one_letter_code
_entity_poly.pdbx_strand_id
1 'polypeptide(L)'
;MMSGNLKKINFSSAKFSFSGFKTTTLVWFISGLLIALLLSTCWFFFSSLKQYQETLTKLDTIYNEQTQLNNTWQSLLQARNTLNRASSRHLLIINKMKTSNTDIDSLIAFYHKKMAETGNYWDAFTATSLYKNSDKFAELEKSYKALYAALNELSVFLVQGKTYDFLNQPTQGFQDTFEKNYVSYHQQLNSSYHDIALASEQLYKQSLIGLIITISIVILLALFIRFILQLFFIRPLNQVIDGIEKVSQGVLYHSFDNKGLYEIKLLKQHVSNMQSKLIDIVKNIYDNTHHIKVELGDITQMNHDLSIRADQQAAAIVETAASVEELDSSFKLNTAHTNQSCQLMSETSVTIDKSNELISDVVENMDDIVDFSKEISKITSTIDNIAFQTNLLALNAAVEAARVGEHGKGFAVVANEVRELSISCTQASKEIKLLINNSNDKINHCFQLAADANDNIVSIAQDTSNINEMIQSVALASNEQTHGVSQIHLAINELDNTTQANAAMTRELQSSLKALESQSDLLEDIISIFHTEPKSDHEVDSDIHYEVKKVK
;
A
#
# COMPACT_ATOMS: atom_id res chain seq x y z
N MET A 1 24.81 67.96 -29.66
CA MET A 1 23.42 68.44 -29.50
C MET A 1 22.50 67.62 -30.40
N MET A 2 21.76 66.67 -29.82
CA MET A 2 20.36 66.35 -30.15
C MET A 2 19.98 65.08 -29.38
N SER A 3 19.47 65.32 -28.17
CA SER A 3 18.79 64.34 -27.34
C SER A 3 17.36 64.20 -27.87
N GLY A 4 17.08 63.08 -28.56
CA GLY A 4 15.77 62.70 -29.05
C GLY A 4 15.06 61.81 -28.03
N ASN A 5 14.17 62.43 -27.28
CA ASN A 5 13.39 61.85 -26.18
C ASN A 5 12.33 60.86 -26.71
N LEU A 6 12.67 59.57 -26.80
CA LEU A 6 11.70 58.51 -27.10
C LEU A 6 10.95 58.12 -25.82
N LYS A 7 9.77 58.71 -25.64
CA LYS A 7 8.74 58.27 -24.70
C LYS A 7 8.53 56.75 -24.87
N LYS A 8 8.87 55.97 -23.84
CA LYS A 8 8.40 54.59 -23.66
C LYS A 8 6.87 54.61 -23.63
N ILE A 9 6.25 54.21 -24.74
CA ILE A 9 4.82 53.87 -24.78
C ILE A 9 4.69 52.59 -23.97
N ASN A 10 4.21 52.72 -22.74
CA ASN A 10 3.90 51.61 -21.87
C ASN A 10 2.64 50.94 -22.45
N PHE A 11 2.82 49.92 -23.29
CA PHE A 11 1.73 49.01 -23.61
C PHE A 11 1.35 48.31 -22.31
N SER A 12 0.25 48.76 -21.71
CA SER A 12 -0.53 47.98 -20.77
C SER A 12 -0.75 46.62 -21.40
N SER A 13 0.03 45.62 -20.96
CA SER A 13 -0.21 44.24 -21.29
C SER A 13 -1.54 43.90 -20.63
N ALA A 14 -2.64 44.07 -21.36
CA ALA A 14 -3.88 43.41 -21.05
C ALA A 14 -3.53 41.93 -20.86
N LYS A 15 -3.45 41.49 -19.61
CA LYS A 15 -3.34 40.07 -19.25
C LYS A 15 -4.67 39.46 -19.65
N PHE A 16 -4.83 39.18 -20.94
CA PHE A 16 -5.88 38.30 -21.44
C PHE A 16 -5.59 36.94 -20.81
N SER A 17 -6.19 36.71 -19.63
CA SER A 17 -6.02 35.48 -18.90
C SER A 17 -6.86 34.41 -19.59
N PHE A 18 -6.23 33.63 -20.47
CA PHE A 18 -6.81 32.43 -21.06
C PHE A 18 -7.06 31.32 -20.00
N SER A 19 -6.88 31.59 -18.70
CA SER A 19 -6.97 30.61 -17.61
C SER A 19 -8.35 29.97 -17.45
N GLY A 20 -9.40 30.54 -18.05
CA GLY A 20 -10.76 29.97 -18.06
C GLY A 20 -11.16 29.35 -19.41
N PHE A 21 -10.33 29.46 -20.44
CA PHE A 21 -10.66 28.92 -21.76
C PHE A 21 -10.43 27.41 -21.76
N LYS A 22 -11.46 26.65 -22.14
CA LYS A 22 -11.31 25.22 -22.39
C LYS A 22 -10.46 25.02 -23.64
N THR A 23 -9.60 24.02 -23.59
CA THR A 23 -8.83 23.54 -24.75
C THR A 23 -9.71 23.29 -25.96
N THR A 24 -10.89 22.71 -25.74
CA THR A 24 -11.90 22.46 -26.79
C THR A 24 -12.40 23.76 -27.44
N THR A 25 -12.64 24.82 -26.68
CA THR A 25 -13.09 26.11 -27.21
C THR A 25 -12.03 26.76 -28.09
N LEU A 26 -10.75 26.64 -27.72
CA LEU A 26 -9.65 27.14 -28.54
C LEU A 26 -9.52 26.37 -29.87
N VAL A 27 -9.62 25.04 -29.82
CA VAL A 27 -9.56 24.20 -31.03
C VAL A 27 -10.72 24.52 -31.96
N TRP A 28 -11.95 24.65 -31.45
CA TRP A 28 -13.11 25.05 -32.25
C TRP A 28 -12.95 26.43 -32.87
N PHE A 29 -12.38 27.39 -32.13
CA PHE A 29 -12.12 28.74 -32.64
C PHE A 29 -11.09 28.73 -33.78
N ILE A 30 -9.98 28.00 -33.62
CA ILE A 30 -8.94 27.87 -34.64
C ILE A 30 -9.49 27.18 -35.89
N SER A 31 -10.21 26.07 -35.72
CA SER A 31 -10.84 25.34 -36.83
C SER A 31 -11.87 26.20 -37.56
N GLY A 32 -12.70 26.95 -36.83
CA GLY A 32 -13.69 27.86 -37.42
C GLY A 32 -13.04 28.96 -38.26
N LEU A 33 -11.95 29.56 -37.77
CA LEU A 33 -11.20 30.59 -38.51
C LEU A 33 -10.57 30.01 -39.79
N LEU A 34 -10.01 28.79 -39.70
CA LEU A 34 -9.42 28.11 -40.86
C LEU A 34 -10.47 27.75 -41.92
N ILE A 35 -11.66 27.28 -41.50
CA ILE A 35 -12.77 27.01 -42.41
C ILE A 35 -13.25 28.29 -43.09
N ALA A 36 -13.41 29.39 -42.33
CA ALA A 36 -13.81 30.68 -42.88
C ALA A 36 -12.79 31.21 -43.91
N LEU A 37 -11.49 31.05 -43.62
CA LEU A 37 -10.41 31.39 -44.55
C LEU A 37 -10.51 30.56 -45.83
N LEU A 38 -10.64 29.24 -45.72
CA LEU A 38 -10.78 28.34 -46.87
C LEU A 38 -11.97 28.72 -47.75
N LEU A 39 -13.14 28.95 -47.16
CA LEU A 39 -14.34 29.37 -47.89
C LEU A 39 -14.13 30.69 -48.63
N SER A 40 -13.48 31.67 -47.98
CA SER A 40 -13.15 32.96 -48.60
C SER A 40 -12.18 32.81 -49.77
N THR A 41 -11.16 31.95 -49.64
CA THR A 41 -10.20 31.69 -50.73
C THR A 41 -10.87 31.00 -51.92
N CYS A 42 -11.74 30.02 -51.68
CA CYS A 42 -12.51 29.35 -52.73
C CYS A 42 -13.42 30.35 -53.45
N TRP A 43 -14.15 31.19 -52.71
CA TRP A 43 -15.00 32.23 -53.29
C TRP A 43 -14.22 33.18 -54.20
N PHE A 44 -13.07 33.68 -53.73
CA PHE A 44 -12.21 34.57 -54.52
C PHE A 44 -11.73 33.89 -55.81
N PHE A 45 -11.26 32.64 -55.73
CA PHE A 45 -10.79 31.87 -56.89
C PHE A 45 -11.89 31.69 -57.94
N PHE A 46 -13.08 31.21 -57.54
CA PHE A 46 -14.19 30.99 -58.47
C PHE A 46 -14.68 32.31 -59.10
N SER A 47 -14.73 33.39 -58.33
CA SER A 47 -15.11 34.72 -58.84
C SER A 47 -14.13 35.21 -59.90
N SER A 48 -12.83 35.07 -59.64
CA SER A 48 -11.79 35.49 -60.57
C SER A 48 -11.79 34.65 -61.85
N LEU A 49 -11.97 33.33 -61.74
CA LEU A 49 -12.05 32.43 -62.89
C LEU A 49 -13.23 32.76 -63.79
N LYS A 50 -14.40 33.04 -63.20
CA LYS A 50 -15.60 33.45 -63.94
C LYS A 50 -15.36 34.75 -64.74
N GLN A 51 -14.76 35.76 -64.11
CA GLN A 51 -14.47 37.03 -64.75
C GLN A 51 -13.45 36.91 -65.89
N TYR A 52 -12.46 36.03 -65.72
CA TYR A 52 -11.49 35.70 -66.76
C TYR A 52 -12.15 35.01 -67.96
N GLN A 53 -13.02 34.03 -67.72
CA GLN A 53 -13.77 33.34 -68.76
C GLN A 53 -14.68 34.30 -69.55
N GLU A 54 -15.42 35.19 -68.87
CA GLU A 54 -16.25 36.21 -69.52
C GLU A 54 -15.44 37.15 -70.43
N THR A 55 -14.21 37.48 -70.02
CA THR A 55 -13.31 38.35 -70.80
C THR A 55 -12.80 37.66 -72.06
N LEU A 56 -12.45 36.37 -71.97
CA LEU A 56 -12.05 35.56 -73.13
C LEU A 56 -13.19 35.41 -74.15
N THR A 57 -14.41 35.15 -73.69
CA THR A 57 -15.59 35.05 -74.58
C THR A 57 -15.83 36.36 -75.35
N LYS A 58 -15.61 37.52 -74.72
CA LYS A 58 -15.71 38.82 -75.41
C LYS A 58 -14.64 39.00 -76.50
N LEU A 59 -13.39 38.60 -76.22
CA LEU A 59 -12.31 38.66 -77.22
C LEU A 59 -12.61 37.76 -78.42
N ASP A 60 -13.08 36.54 -78.18
CA ASP A 60 -13.47 35.60 -79.24
C ASP A 60 -14.63 36.16 -80.08
N THR A 61 -15.60 36.80 -79.42
CA THR A 61 -16.73 37.47 -80.10
C THR A 61 -16.25 38.61 -81.01
N ILE A 62 -15.36 39.50 -80.54
CA ILE A 62 -14.80 40.57 -81.38
C ILE A 62 -14.05 40.00 -82.58
N TYR A 63 -13.24 38.97 -82.37
CA TYR A 63 -12.48 38.34 -83.45
C TYR A 63 -13.40 37.75 -84.53
N ASN A 64 -14.45 37.03 -84.13
CA ASN A 64 -15.44 36.50 -85.07
C ASN A 64 -16.20 37.63 -85.78
N GLU A 65 -16.60 38.68 -85.04
CA GLU A 65 -17.28 39.86 -85.59
C GLU A 65 -16.43 40.56 -86.67
N GLN A 66 -15.14 40.80 -86.41
CA GLN A 66 -14.21 41.35 -87.40
C GLN A 66 -14.09 40.46 -88.64
N THR A 67 -13.99 39.14 -88.44
CA THR A 67 -13.88 38.18 -89.53
C THR A 67 -15.09 38.23 -90.46
N GLN A 68 -16.31 38.19 -89.89
CA GLN A 68 -17.55 38.25 -90.68
C GLN A 68 -17.72 39.59 -91.40
N LEU A 69 -17.39 40.71 -90.74
CA LEU A 69 -17.46 42.03 -91.34
C LEU A 69 -16.46 42.18 -92.50
N ASN A 70 -15.23 41.69 -92.32
CA ASN A 70 -14.22 41.70 -93.37
C ASN A 70 -14.63 40.81 -94.57
N ASN A 71 -15.19 39.63 -94.32
CA ASN A 71 -15.73 38.77 -95.37
C ASN A 71 -16.89 39.45 -96.13
N THR A 72 -17.77 40.16 -95.42
CA THR A 72 -18.84 40.95 -96.04
C THR A 72 -18.26 42.00 -96.99
N TRP A 73 -17.29 42.79 -96.53
CA TRP A 73 -16.67 43.83 -97.33
C TRP A 73 -15.95 43.26 -98.57
N GLN A 74 -15.15 42.21 -98.37
CA GLN A 74 -14.47 41.53 -99.48
C GLN A 74 -15.46 40.96 -100.51
N SER A 75 -16.56 40.37 -100.05
CA SER A 75 -17.58 39.80 -100.93
C SER A 75 -18.35 40.88 -101.71
N LEU A 76 -18.67 42.03 -101.09
CA LEU A 76 -19.25 43.20 -101.76
C LEU A 76 -18.33 43.74 -102.87
N LEU A 77 -17.03 43.87 -102.59
CA LEU A 77 -16.04 44.29 -103.57
C LEU A 77 -15.94 43.29 -104.73
N GLN A 78 -15.95 41.98 -104.45
CA GLN A 78 -15.95 40.95 -105.49
C GLN A 78 -17.23 40.99 -106.33
N ALA A 79 -18.39 41.20 -105.71
CA ALA A 79 -19.67 41.37 -106.39
C ALA A 79 -19.64 42.58 -107.33
N ARG A 80 -19.19 43.74 -106.84
CA ARG A 80 -19.03 44.96 -107.65
C ARG A 80 -18.04 44.77 -108.81
N ASN A 81 -16.88 44.17 -108.56
CA ASN A 81 -15.90 43.88 -109.60
C ASN A 81 -16.46 42.93 -110.67
N THR A 82 -17.27 41.97 -110.26
CA THR A 82 -17.96 41.05 -111.19
C THR A 82 -18.96 41.81 -112.06
N LEU A 83 -19.75 42.72 -111.49
CA LEU A 83 -20.67 43.57 -112.25
C LEU A 83 -19.92 44.50 -113.21
N ASN A 84 -18.83 45.13 -112.78
CA ASN A 84 -18.01 45.98 -113.66
C ASN A 84 -17.44 45.18 -114.84
N ARG A 85 -17.00 43.93 -114.61
CA ARG A 85 -16.55 43.01 -115.67
C ARG A 85 -17.70 42.62 -116.61
N ALA A 86 -18.89 42.35 -116.06
CA ALA A 86 -20.09 42.02 -116.85
C ALA A 86 -20.53 43.21 -117.72
N SER A 87 -20.54 44.42 -117.17
CA SER A 87 -20.84 45.67 -117.88
C SER A 87 -19.83 45.97 -118.99
N SER A 88 -18.54 45.84 -118.69
CA SER A 88 -17.48 46.02 -119.70
C SER A 88 -17.67 45.04 -120.86
N ARG A 89 -18.03 43.78 -120.58
CA ARG A 89 -18.34 42.80 -121.64
C ARG A 89 -19.61 43.15 -122.39
N HIS A 90 -20.66 43.60 -121.71
CA HIS A 90 -21.90 44.04 -122.35
C HIS A 90 -21.62 45.19 -123.34
N LEU A 91 -20.79 46.16 -122.93
CA LEU A 91 -20.34 47.27 -123.79
C LEU A 91 -19.55 46.78 -125.00
N LEU A 92 -18.64 45.80 -124.82
CA LEU A 92 -17.90 45.19 -125.93
C LEU A 92 -18.84 44.48 -126.93
N ILE A 93 -19.86 43.78 -126.44
CA ILE A 93 -20.85 43.08 -127.28
C ILE A 93 -21.71 44.08 -128.06
N ILE A 94 -22.25 45.13 -127.40
CA ILE A 94 -23.05 46.18 -128.09
C ILE A 94 -22.23 46.86 -129.19
N ASN A 95 -20.94 47.10 -128.95
CA ASN A 95 -20.04 47.73 -129.91
C ASN A 95 -19.38 46.76 -130.90
N LYS A 96 -19.88 45.51 -131.01
CA LYS A 96 -19.41 44.47 -131.96
C LYS A 96 -17.91 44.14 -131.85
N MET A 97 -17.31 44.27 -130.66
CA MET A 97 -15.92 43.93 -130.39
C MET A 97 -15.75 42.47 -129.96
N LYS A 98 -14.56 41.89 -130.19
CA LYS A 98 -14.26 40.49 -129.86
C LYS A 98 -14.21 40.29 -128.33
N THR A 99 -14.92 39.28 -127.82
CA THR A 99 -14.97 38.96 -126.38
C THR A 99 -14.34 37.60 -126.08
N SER A 100 -13.92 37.40 -124.83
CA SER A 100 -13.42 36.11 -124.30
C SER A 100 -14.57 35.12 -124.05
N ASN A 101 -14.29 33.81 -124.03
CA ASN A 101 -15.24 32.67 -123.86
C ASN A 101 -16.10 32.64 -122.56
N THR A 102 -16.14 33.68 -121.73
CA THR A 102 -17.06 33.73 -120.58
C THR A 102 -18.28 34.56 -120.98
N ASP A 103 -19.47 34.00 -120.87
CA ASP A 103 -20.69 34.76 -121.14
C ASP A 103 -21.02 35.71 -119.97
N ILE A 104 -21.88 36.69 -120.26
CA ILE A 104 -22.36 37.65 -119.26
C ILE A 104 -23.19 36.92 -118.20
N ASP A 105 -23.95 35.90 -118.60
CA ASP A 105 -24.83 35.13 -117.71
C ASP A 105 -24.06 34.41 -116.60
N SER A 106 -22.89 33.83 -116.89
CA SER A 106 -22.01 33.23 -115.88
C SER A 106 -21.48 34.26 -114.88
N LEU A 107 -21.19 35.49 -115.32
CA LEU A 107 -20.76 36.57 -114.42
C LEU A 107 -21.92 37.05 -113.54
N ILE A 108 -23.13 37.15 -114.09
CA ILE A 108 -24.33 37.47 -113.31
C ILE A 108 -24.65 36.36 -112.30
N ALA A 109 -24.51 35.08 -112.68
CA ALA A 109 -24.64 33.95 -111.75
C ALA A 109 -23.60 34.00 -110.62
N PHE A 110 -22.34 34.31 -110.94
CA PHE A 110 -21.29 34.49 -109.94
C PHE A 110 -21.56 35.69 -109.01
N TYR A 111 -22.07 36.79 -109.56
CA TYR A 111 -22.53 37.94 -108.78
C TYR A 111 -23.63 37.53 -107.78
N HIS A 112 -24.67 36.82 -108.23
CA HIS A 112 -25.74 36.36 -107.34
C HIS A 112 -25.22 35.45 -106.23
N LYS A 113 -24.28 34.55 -106.54
CA LYS A 113 -23.60 33.73 -105.52
C LYS A 113 -22.88 34.61 -104.49
N LYS A 114 -22.12 35.62 -104.94
CA LYS A 114 -21.42 36.55 -104.05
C LYS A 114 -22.37 37.40 -103.22
N MET A 115 -23.52 37.79 -103.75
CA MET A 115 -24.54 38.53 -102.98
C MET A 115 -25.22 37.67 -101.92
N ALA A 116 -25.41 36.38 -102.19
CA ALA A 116 -25.91 35.43 -101.20
C ALA A 116 -24.86 35.20 -100.08
N GLU A 117 -23.59 34.98 -100.43
CA GLU A 117 -22.48 34.89 -99.47
C GLU A 117 -22.39 36.16 -98.61
N THR A 118 -22.50 37.34 -99.24
CA THR A 118 -22.51 38.63 -98.54
C THR A 118 -23.64 38.73 -97.53
N GLY A 119 -24.86 38.32 -97.90
CA GLY A 119 -26.00 38.28 -96.98
C GLY A 119 -25.73 37.38 -95.78
N ASN A 120 -25.21 36.18 -96.01
CA ASN A 120 -24.87 35.24 -94.93
C ASN A 120 -23.79 35.79 -94.00
N TYR A 121 -22.73 36.40 -94.53
CA TYR A 121 -21.68 37.03 -93.71
C TYR A 121 -22.22 38.21 -92.90
N TRP A 122 -23.11 39.01 -93.50
CA TRP A 122 -23.75 40.12 -92.82
C TRP A 122 -24.68 39.65 -91.69
N ASP A 123 -25.49 38.62 -91.93
CA ASP A 123 -26.38 38.06 -90.91
C ASP A 123 -25.59 37.46 -89.74
N ALA A 124 -24.50 36.75 -90.04
CA ALA A 124 -23.59 36.22 -89.01
C ALA A 124 -22.92 37.34 -88.20
N PHE A 125 -22.48 38.41 -88.86
CA PHE A 125 -21.94 39.61 -88.22
C PHE A 125 -22.98 40.28 -87.30
N THR A 126 -24.19 40.56 -87.80
CA THR A 126 -25.22 41.26 -87.03
C THR A 126 -25.85 40.43 -85.90
N ALA A 127 -25.75 39.11 -85.95
CA ALA A 127 -26.19 38.21 -84.89
C ALA A 127 -25.25 38.20 -83.68
N THR A 128 -23.95 38.39 -83.90
CA THR A 128 -22.90 38.27 -82.87
C THR A 128 -22.25 39.60 -82.48
N SER A 129 -22.70 40.71 -83.08
CA SER A 129 -22.11 42.02 -82.85
C SER A 129 -22.29 42.54 -81.43
N LEU A 130 -21.18 42.85 -80.76
CA LEU A 130 -21.17 43.39 -79.39
C LEU A 130 -21.68 44.83 -79.32
N TYR A 131 -21.49 45.60 -80.39
CA TYR A 131 -21.83 47.03 -80.46
C TYR A 131 -23.01 47.31 -81.39
N LYS A 132 -23.93 46.36 -81.52
CA LYS A 132 -25.15 46.45 -82.35
C LYS A 132 -25.99 47.72 -82.12
N ASN A 133 -25.99 48.24 -80.90
CA ASN A 133 -26.74 49.44 -80.53
C ASN A 133 -25.93 50.73 -80.63
N SER A 134 -24.71 50.69 -81.18
CA SER A 134 -23.88 51.89 -81.34
C SER A 134 -24.26 52.69 -82.58
N ASP A 135 -24.08 54.01 -82.53
CA ASP A 135 -24.31 54.90 -83.67
C ASP A 135 -23.49 54.47 -84.90
N LYS A 136 -22.24 54.04 -84.67
CA LYS A 136 -21.35 53.53 -85.72
C LYS A 136 -21.88 52.25 -86.38
N PHE A 137 -22.49 51.34 -85.61
CA PHE A 137 -23.15 50.15 -86.17
C PHE A 137 -24.37 50.54 -87.01
N ALA A 138 -25.19 51.47 -86.52
CA ALA A 138 -26.37 51.94 -87.26
C ALA A 138 -25.98 52.62 -88.59
N GLU A 139 -24.93 53.43 -88.59
CA GLU A 139 -24.37 54.04 -89.81
C GLU A 139 -23.79 52.99 -90.77
N LEU A 140 -23.07 52.00 -90.24
CA LEU A 140 -22.55 50.87 -91.00
C LEU A 140 -23.68 50.09 -91.67
N GLU A 141 -24.71 49.69 -90.91
CA GLU A 141 -25.86 48.95 -91.42
C GLU A 141 -26.62 49.74 -92.50
N LYS A 142 -26.83 51.04 -92.28
CA LYS A 142 -27.48 51.90 -93.27
C LYS A 142 -26.67 51.96 -94.58
N SER A 143 -25.36 52.15 -94.48
CA SER A 143 -24.47 52.20 -95.65
C SER A 143 -24.34 50.84 -96.35
N TYR A 144 -24.36 49.72 -95.60
CA TYR A 144 -24.41 48.36 -96.14
C TYR A 144 -25.67 48.15 -96.98
N LYS A 145 -26.85 48.44 -96.40
CA LYS A 145 -28.14 48.28 -97.08
C LYS A 145 -28.21 49.11 -98.36
N ALA A 146 -27.69 50.35 -98.32
CA ALA A 146 -27.62 51.22 -99.49
C ALA A 146 -26.71 50.65 -100.60
N LEU A 147 -25.50 50.22 -100.25
CA LEU A 147 -24.58 49.61 -101.21
C LEU A 147 -25.11 48.28 -101.77
N TYR A 148 -25.64 47.41 -100.91
CA TYR A 148 -26.24 46.13 -101.30
C TYR A 148 -27.40 46.33 -102.28
N ALA A 149 -28.28 47.31 -102.01
CA ALA A 149 -29.37 47.67 -102.92
C ALA A 149 -28.87 48.25 -104.24
N ALA A 150 -27.86 49.14 -104.20
CA ALA A 150 -27.26 49.74 -105.39
C ALA A 150 -26.63 48.67 -106.32
N LEU A 151 -25.89 47.70 -105.76
CA LEU A 151 -25.33 46.58 -106.52
C LEU A 151 -26.43 45.72 -107.15
N ASN A 152 -27.53 45.46 -106.43
CA ASN A 152 -28.66 44.73 -107.01
C ASN A 152 -29.32 45.50 -108.15
N GLU A 153 -29.47 46.81 -108.03
CA GLU A 153 -29.97 47.66 -109.10
C GLU A 153 -29.04 47.65 -110.32
N LEU A 154 -27.72 47.71 -110.13
CA LEU A 154 -26.74 47.53 -111.21
C LEU A 154 -26.91 46.19 -111.94
N SER A 155 -27.12 45.11 -111.20
CA SER A 155 -27.40 43.79 -111.79
C SER A 155 -28.66 43.81 -112.64
N VAL A 156 -29.73 44.47 -112.16
CA VAL A 156 -30.99 44.62 -112.91
C VAL A 156 -30.79 45.42 -114.20
N PHE A 157 -30.02 46.51 -114.16
CA PHE A 157 -29.70 47.28 -115.36
C PHE A 157 -28.95 46.44 -116.40
N LEU A 158 -27.99 45.60 -115.98
CA LEU A 158 -27.26 44.72 -116.91
C LEU A 158 -28.16 43.66 -117.54
N VAL A 159 -29.02 43.00 -116.76
CA VAL A 159 -29.97 41.98 -117.25
C VAL A 159 -30.99 42.60 -118.21
N GLN A 160 -31.40 43.85 -117.98
CA GLN A 160 -32.31 44.60 -118.86
C GLN A 160 -31.62 45.27 -120.07
N GLY A 161 -30.29 45.15 -120.22
CA GLY A 161 -29.52 45.79 -121.28
C GLY A 161 -29.37 47.31 -121.17
N LYS A 162 -29.70 47.90 -120.02
CA LYS A 162 -29.63 49.34 -119.73
C LYS A 162 -28.22 49.79 -119.33
N THR A 163 -27.27 49.65 -120.25
CA THR A 163 -25.85 49.95 -119.97
C THR A 163 -25.60 51.42 -119.63
N TYR A 164 -26.37 52.36 -120.19
CA TYR A 164 -26.25 53.78 -119.86
C TYR A 164 -26.65 54.08 -118.40
N ASP A 165 -27.76 53.48 -117.93
CA ASP A 165 -28.22 53.63 -116.54
C ASP A 165 -27.25 52.98 -115.55
N PHE A 166 -26.66 51.84 -115.93
CA PHE A 166 -25.58 51.20 -115.16
C PHE A 166 -24.39 52.14 -114.94
N LEU A 167 -23.93 52.81 -116.02
CA LEU A 167 -22.75 53.69 -115.94
C LEU A 167 -23.02 54.99 -115.16
N ASN A 168 -24.26 55.47 -115.16
CA ASN A 168 -24.65 56.71 -114.48
C ASN A 168 -25.06 56.51 -113.01
N GLN A 169 -25.30 55.27 -112.55
CA GLN A 169 -25.60 55.03 -111.14
C GLN A 169 -24.40 55.44 -110.27
N PRO A 170 -24.58 56.29 -109.24
CA PRO A 170 -23.49 56.77 -108.38
C PRO A 170 -22.99 55.73 -107.37
N THR A 171 -22.78 54.48 -107.81
CA THR A 171 -22.32 53.33 -107.01
C THR A 171 -21.05 53.63 -106.22
N GLN A 172 -20.15 54.43 -106.78
CA GLN A 172 -18.90 54.82 -106.12
C GLN A 172 -19.18 55.53 -104.78
N GLY A 173 -20.16 56.45 -104.74
CA GLY A 173 -20.50 57.17 -103.52
C GLY A 173 -21.08 56.25 -102.44
N PHE A 174 -21.89 55.26 -102.82
CA PHE A 174 -22.37 54.23 -101.90
C PHE A 174 -21.23 53.37 -101.36
N GLN A 175 -20.26 53.00 -102.22
CA GLN A 175 -19.09 52.26 -101.79
C GLN A 175 -18.23 53.06 -100.82
N ASP A 176 -17.87 54.30 -101.17
CA ASP A 176 -16.99 55.14 -100.35
C ASP A 176 -17.63 55.42 -98.98
N THR A 177 -18.96 55.58 -98.95
CA THR A 177 -19.72 55.74 -97.69
C THR A 177 -19.65 54.48 -96.83
N PHE A 178 -19.86 53.30 -97.43
CA PHE A 178 -19.73 52.04 -96.70
C PHE A 178 -18.29 51.79 -96.25
N GLU A 179 -17.30 52.04 -97.09
CA GLU A 179 -15.88 51.88 -96.75
C GLU A 179 -15.49 52.75 -95.56
N LYS A 180 -15.90 54.02 -95.55
CA LYS A 180 -15.68 54.93 -94.42
C LYS A 180 -16.29 54.39 -93.13
N ASN A 181 -17.54 53.91 -93.18
CA ASN A 181 -18.22 53.39 -92.00
C ASN A 181 -17.63 52.04 -91.55
N TYR A 182 -17.24 51.18 -92.50
CA TYR A 182 -16.52 49.93 -92.26
C TYR A 182 -15.21 50.20 -91.54
N VAL A 183 -14.38 51.13 -92.02
CA VAL A 183 -13.11 51.51 -91.35
C VAL A 183 -13.37 52.07 -89.95
N SER A 184 -14.36 52.97 -89.80
CA SER A 184 -14.72 53.58 -88.51
C SER A 184 -15.18 52.56 -87.46
N TYR A 185 -15.96 51.56 -87.89
CA TYR A 185 -16.44 50.47 -87.04
C TYR A 185 -15.34 49.45 -86.75
N HIS A 186 -14.53 49.09 -87.75
CA HIS A 186 -13.36 48.23 -87.57
C HIS A 186 -12.35 48.83 -86.59
N GLN A 187 -12.13 50.15 -86.63
CA GLN A 187 -11.29 50.85 -85.67
C GLN A 187 -11.87 50.81 -84.25
N GLN A 188 -13.19 50.89 -84.09
CA GLN A 188 -13.86 50.69 -82.80
C GLN A 188 -13.62 49.27 -82.28
N LEU A 189 -13.83 48.24 -83.11
CA LEU A 189 -13.55 46.85 -82.73
C LEU A 189 -12.09 46.64 -82.34
N ASN A 190 -11.13 47.20 -83.10
CA ASN A 190 -9.71 47.11 -82.77
C ASN A 190 -9.36 47.78 -81.43
N SER A 191 -9.95 48.95 -81.15
CA SER A 191 -9.73 49.66 -79.88
C SER A 191 -10.29 48.85 -78.72
N SER A 192 -11.52 48.36 -78.85
CA SER A 192 -12.16 47.49 -77.88
C SER A 192 -11.41 46.18 -77.65
N TYR A 193 -10.86 45.57 -78.71
CA TYR A 193 -10.02 44.38 -78.59
C TYR A 193 -8.79 44.66 -77.72
N HIS A 194 -8.11 45.78 -77.96
CA HIS A 194 -6.93 46.17 -77.19
C HIS A 194 -7.28 46.47 -75.72
N ASP A 195 -8.35 47.21 -75.47
CA ASP A 195 -8.80 47.54 -74.11
C ASP A 195 -9.16 46.29 -73.31
N ILE A 196 -9.88 45.34 -73.92
CA ILE A 196 -10.27 44.07 -73.29
C ILE A 196 -9.04 43.18 -73.09
N ALA A 197 -8.10 43.15 -74.03
CA ALA A 197 -6.85 42.40 -73.90
C ALA A 197 -6.00 42.94 -72.73
N LEU A 198 -5.83 44.25 -72.62
CA LEU A 198 -5.13 44.88 -71.48
C LEU A 198 -5.84 44.62 -70.14
N ALA A 199 -7.17 44.72 -70.12
CA ALA A 199 -7.96 44.39 -68.95
C ALA A 199 -7.79 42.91 -68.53
N SER A 200 -7.67 42.00 -69.50
CA SER A 200 -7.43 40.57 -69.22
C SER A 200 -6.05 40.32 -68.61
N GLU A 201 -5.01 41.02 -69.07
CA GLU A 201 -3.67 40.96 -68.49
C GLU A 201 -3.67 41.50 -67.05
N GLN A 202 -4.40 42.60 -66.82
CA GLN A 202 -4.53 43.18 -65.48
C GLN A 202 -5.28 42.24 -64.52
N LEU A 203 -6.37 41.61 -64.97
CA LEU A 203 -7.09 40.62 -64.18
C LEU A 203 -6.17 39.43 -63.82
N TYR A 204 -5.40 38.92 -64.79
CA TYR A 204 -4.42 37.87 -64.53
C TYR A 204 -3.38 38.28 -63.46
N LYS A 205 -2.81 39.48 -63.56
CA LYS A 205 -1.87 40.02 -62.56
C LYS A 205 -2.51 40.15 -61.18
N GLN A 206 -3.75 40.65 -61.11
CA GLN A 206 -4.50 40.77 -59.85
C GLN A 206 -4.79 39.40 -59.23
N SER A 207 -5.16 38.40 -60.03
CA SER A 207 -5.34 37.01 -59.57
C SER A 207 -4.05 36.41 -59.02
N LEU A 208 -2.91 36.65 -59.68
CA LEU A 208 -1.61 36.16 -59.25
C LEU A 208 -1.18 36.79 -57.92
N ILE A 209 -1.34 38.11 -57.76
CA ILE A 209 -1.09 38.80 -56.50
C ILE A 209 -2.02 38.29 -55.39
N GLY A 210 -3.31 38.11 -55.69
CA GLY A 210 -4.29 37.56 -54.75
C GLY A 210 -3.91 36.16 -54.26
N LEU A 211 -3.39 35.31 -55.15
CA LEU A 211 -2.89 33.97 -54.82
C LEU A 211 -1.67 34.02 -53.89
N ILE A 212 -0.70 34.90 -54.16
CA ILE A 212 0.48 35.07 -53.29
C ILE A 212 0.06 35.55 -51.89
N ILE A 213 -0.86 36.50 -51.81
CA ILE A 213 -1.38 37.02 -50.53
C ILE A 213 -2.08 35.91 -49.75
N THR A 214 -2.94 35.11 -50.40
CA THR A 214 -3.65 34.01 -49.72
C THR A 214 -2.70 32.93 -49.21
N ILE A 215 -1.71 32.50 -50.01
CA ILE A 215 -0.68 31.56 -49.55
C ILE A 215 0.08 32.13 -48.34
N SER A 216 0.47 33.40 -48.40
CA SER A 216 1.20 34.06 -47.31
C SER A 216 0.36 34.10 -46.02
N ILE A 217 -0.94 34.41 -46.12
CA ILE A 217 -1.86 34.40 -44.98
C ILE A 217 -1.99 32.99 -44.40
N VAL A 218 -2.13 31.95 -45.23
CA VAL A 218 -2.21 30.56 -44.78
C VAL A 218 -0.95 30.15 -44.02
N ILE A 219 0.23 30.48 -44.52
CA ILE A 219 1.51 30.18 -43.85
C ILE A 219 1.62 30.92 -42.52
N LEU A 220 1.30 32.21 -42.48
CA LEU A 220 1.33 33.00 -41.25
C LEU A 220 0.35 32.46 -40.21
N LEU A 221 -0.86 32.07 -40.63
CA LEU A 221 -1.85 31.46 -39.75
C LEU A 221 -1.35 30.12 -39.19
N ALA A 222 -0.74 29.27 -40.03
CA ALA A 222 -0.19 28.00 -39.59
C ALA A 222 0.94 28.16 -38.55
N LEU A 223 1.86 29.12 -38.78
CA LEU A 223 2.91 29.45 -37.82
C LEU A 223 2.34 30.02 -36.51
N PHE A 224 1.31 30.86 -36.59
CA PHE A 224 0.63 31.42 -35.43
C PHE A 224 -0.09 30.35 -34.60
N ILE A 225 -0.80 29.41 -35.25
CA ILE A 225 -1.43 28.26 -34.60
C ILE A 225 -0.37 27.40 -33.91
N ARG A 226 0.74 27.08 -34.60
CA ARG A 226 1.85 26.32 -34.02
C ARG A 226 2.41 27.02 -32.78
N PHE A 227 2.60 28.33 -32.83
CA PHE A 227 3.08 29.12 -31.70
C PHE A 227 2.13 29.05 -30.49
N ILE A 228 0.82 29.20 -30.72
CA ILE A 228 -0.21 29.07 -29.67
C ILE A 228 -0.21 27.66 -29.06
N LEU A 229 -0.20 26.61 -29.89
CA LEU A 229 -0.17 25.22 -29.40
C LEU A 229 1.10 24.94 -28.60
N GLN A 230 2.26 25.42 -29.06
CA GLN A 230 3.52 25.23 -28.34
C GLN A 230 3.49 25.88 -26.95
N LEU A 231 2.94 27.10 -26.86
CA LEU A 231 2.97 27.89 -25.63
C LEU A 231 1.91 27.44 -24.61
N PHE A 232 0.69 27.13 -25.06
CA PHE A 232 -0.44 26.85 -24.18
C PHE A 232 -0.72 25.36 -23.95
N PHE A 233 -0.23 24.46 -24.81
CA PHE A 233 -0.45 23.01 -24.70
C PHE A 233 0.85 22.26 -24.46
N ILE A 234 1.77 22.27 -25.43
CA ILE A 234 2.93 21.37 -25.43
C ILE A 234 3.86 21.65 -24.24
N ARG A 235 4.21 22.92 -24.00
CA ARG A 235 5.08 23.29 -22.88
C ARG A 235 4.47 22.94 -21.51
N PRO A 236 3.23 23.34 -21.18
CA PRO A 236 2.61 22.96 -19.91
C PRO A 236 2.42 21.44 -19.75
N LEU A 237 2.10 20.71 -20.82
CA LEU A 237 1.96 19.26 -20.76
C LEU A 237 3.31 18.57 -20.48
N ASN A 238 4.39 19.02 -21.12
CA ASN A 238 5.74 18.51 -20.84
C ASN A 238 6.18 18.76 -19.40
N GLN A 239 5.74 19.85 -18.76
CA GLN A 239 5.99 20.07 -17.33
C GLN A 239 5.28 19.04 -16.44
N VAL A 240 4.06 18.63 -16.81
CA VAL A 240 3.34 17.57 -16.08
C VAL A 240 4.04 16.23 -16.29
N ILE A 241 4.49 15.93 -17.51
CA ILE A 241 5.24 14.70 -17.82
C ILE A 241 6.54 14.66 -17.01
N ASP A 242 7.33 15.73 -17.01
CA ASP A 242 8.56 15.84 -16.21
C ASP A 242 8.29 15.69 -14.70
N GLY A 243 7.20 16.27 -14.21
CA GLY A 243 6.78 16.11 -12.82
C GLY A 243 6.37 14.67 -12.47
N ILE A 244 5.64 13.98 -13.37
CA ILE A 244 5.28 12.56 -13.19
C ILE A 244 6.52 11.67 -13.27
N GLU A 245 7.45 11.95 -14.19
CA GLU A 245 8.72 11.24 -14.31
C GLU A 245 9.53 11.35 -13.00
N LYS A 246 9.62 12.55 -12.42
CA LYS A 246 10.23 12.77 -11.10
C LYS A 246 9.53 11.97 -10.00
N VAL A 247 8.20 11.98 -9.94
CA VAL A 247 7.44 11.16 -8.98
C VAL A 247 7.74 9.68 -9.15
N SER A 248 7.86 9.18 -10.40
CA SER A 248 8.20 7.78 -10.67
C SER A 248 9.62 7.39 -10.26
N GLN A 249 10.53 8.36 -10.17
CA GLN A 249 11.91 8.19 -9.69
C GLN A 249 12.01 8.39 -8.15
N GLY A 250 10.88 8.55 -7.46
CA GLY A 250 10.85 8.74 -6.00
C GLY A 250 10.95 10.21 -5.55
N VAL A 251 11.01 11.18 -6.45
CA VAL A 251 11.07 12.61 -6.09
C VAL A 251 9.65 13.14 -5.87
N LEU A 252 9.24 13.25 -4.60
CA LEU A 252 7.88 13.63 -4.22
C LEU A 252 7.72 15.10 -3.83
N TYR A 253 8.77 15.93 -3.80
CA TYR A 253 8.67 17.36 -3.42
C TYR A 253 8.44 18.34 -4.60
N HIS A 254 8.25 17.85 -5.83
CA HIS A 254 8.07 18.71 -7.00
C HIS A 254 6.76 19.53 -6.95
N SER A 255 6.82 20.84 -7.12
CA SER A 255 5.62 21.70 -7.09
C SER A 255 5.01 21.90 -8.48
N PHE A 256 3.74 21.53 -8.64
CA PHE A 256 2.96 21.84 -9.85
C PHE A 256 2.32 23.22 -9.74
N ASP A 257 2.64 24.14 -10.65
CA ASP A 257 2.00 25.45 -10.66
C ASP A 257 0.52 25.38 -11.10
N ASN A 258 -0.31 26.29 -10.60
CA ASN A 258 -1.74 26.29 -10.93
C ASN A 258 -2.06 27.13 -12.18
N LYS A 259 -1.18 27.08 -13.19
CA LYS A 259 -1.24 27.90 -14.40
C LYS A 259 -1.48 27.04 -15.65
N GLY A 260 -2.23 27.60 -16.59
CA GLY A 260 -2.54 26.97 -17.88
C GLY A 260 -4.00 27.12 -18.25
N LEU A 261 -4.38 26.46 -19.36
CA LEU A 261 -5.79 26.27 -19.74
C LEU A 261 -6.50 25.38 -18.71
N TYR A 262 -7.83 25.41 -18.71
CA TYR A 262 -8.65 24.75 -17.69
C TYR A 262 -8.29 23.26 -17.49
N GLU A 263 -8.21 22.47 -18.56
CA GLU A 263 -7.94 21.03 -18.47
C GLU A 263 -6.52 20.72 -17.98
N ILE A 264 -5.53 21.51 -18.38
CA ILE A 264 -4.14 21.35 -17.91
C ILE A 264 -4.01 21.73 -16.44
N LYS A 265 -4.69 22.80 -16.02
CA LYS A 265 -4.77 23.22 -14.63
C LYS A 265 -5.38 22.11 -13.76
N LEU A 266 -6.49 21.54 -14.21
CA LEU A 266 -7.17 20.44 -13.53
C LEU A 266 -6.28 19.20 -13.45
N LEU A 267 -5.59 18.84 -14.53
CA LEU A 267 -4.61 17.75 -14.54
C LEU A 267 -3.49 17.97 -13.51
N LYS A 268 -2.87 19.15 -13.51
CA LYS A 268 -1.83 19.53 -12.52
C LYS A 268 -2.35 19.41 -11.08
N GLN A 269 -3.57 19.85 -10.82
CA GLN A 269 -4.18 19.74 -9.49
C GLN A 269 -4.39 18.28 -9.07
N HIS A 270 -4.87 17.42 -9.96
CA HIS A 270 -5.04 15.99 -9.66
C HIS A 270 -3.70 15.29 -9.42
N VAL A 271 -2.67 15.58 -10.23
CA VAL A 271 -1.32 15.03 -10.04
C VAL A 271 -0.71 15.53 -8.73
N SER A 272 -0.89 16.81 -8.38
CA SER A 272 -0.43 17.37 -7.11
C SER A 272 -1.14 16.73 -5.90
N ASN A 273 -2.44 16.47 -5.99
CA ASN A 273 -3.17 15.77 -4.93
C ASN A 273 -2.69 14.31 -4.79
N MET A 274 -2.46 13.61 -5.90
CA MET A 274 -1.88 12.26 -5.91
C MET A 274 -0.50 12.25 -5.25
N GLN A 275 0.36 13.20 -5.60
CA GLN A 275 1.67 13.38 -4.98
C GLN A 275 1.56 13.64 -3.47
N SER A 276 0.68 14.54 -3.03
CA SER A 276 0.46 14.80 -1.60
C SER A 276 0.03 13.52 -0.87
N LYS A 277 -0.84 12.70 -1.46
CA LYS A 277 -1.25 11.43 -0.87
C LYS A 277 -0.12 10.40 -0.83
N LEU A 278 0.75 10.38 -1.83
CA LEU A 278 1.95 9.55 -1.81
C LEU A 278 2.92 10.01 -0.71
N ILE A 279 3.13 11.32 -0.52
CA ILE A 279 3.93 11.85 0.60
C ILE A 279 3.33 11.41 1.93
N ASP A 280 2.03 11.56 2.12
CA ASP A 280 1.34 11.12 3.36
C ASP A 280 1.58 9.63 3.62
N ILE A 281 1.45 8.78 2.58
CA ILE A 281 1.69 7.33 2.70
C ILE A 281 3.15 7.05 3.05
N VAL A 282 4.11 7.64 2.34
CA VAL A 282 5.55 7.45 2.58
C VAL A 282 5.95 7.90 3.98
N LYS A 283 5.49 9.06 4.45
CA LYS A 283 5.74 9.55 5.81
C LYS A 283 5.14 8.62 6.87
N ASN A 284 3.88 8.20 6.69
CA ASN A 284 3.25 7.26 7.63
C ASN A 284 3.97 5.91 7.66
N ILE A 285 4.42 5.38 6.53
CA ILE A 285 5.18 4.12 6.54
C ILE A 285 6.53 4.32 7.22
N TYR A 286 7.25 5.42 6.92
CA TYR A 286 8.52 5.75 7.57
C TYR A 286 8.37 5.84 9.11
N ASP A 287 7.42 6.63 9.59
CA ASP A 287 7.17 6.82 11.02
C ASP A 287 6.78 5.49 11.70
N ASN A 288 5.92 4.69 11.07
CA ASN A 288 5.54 3.38 11.60
C ASN A 288 6.70 2.38 11.61
N THR A 289 7.52 2.34 10.56
CA THR A 289 8.73 1.49 10.51
C THR A 289 9.72 1.90 11.60
N HIS A 290 9.92 3.19 11.83
CA HIS A 290 10.75 3.69 12.92
C HIS A 290 10.21 3.29 14.29
N HIS A 291 8.90 3.44 14.52
CA HIS A 291 8.23 2.98 15.74
C HIS A 291 8.39 1.47 15.96
N ILE A 292 8.18 0.65 14.93
CA ILE A 292 8.36 -0.81 15.00
C ILE A 292 9.81 -1.14 15.39
N LYS A 293 10.80 -0.45 14.84
CA LYS A 293 12.22 -0.69 15.15
C LYS A 293 12.56 -0.39 16.61
N VAL A 294 12.00 0.69 17.17
CA VAL A 294 12.12 0.99 18.60
C VAL A 294 11.46 -0.10 19.44
N GLU A 295 10.22 -0.48 19.13
CA GLU A 295 9.51 -1.55 19.85
C GLU A 295 10.22 -2.90 19.77
N LEU A 296 10.79 -3.26 18.61
CA LEU A 296 11.60 -4.47 18.45
C LEU A 296 12.86 -4.45 19.33
N GLY A 297 13.48 -3.28 19.51
CA GLY A 297 14.57 -3.08 20.45
C GLY A 297 14.15 -3.40 21.89
N ASP A 298 13.02 -2.87 22.33
CA ASP A 298 12.45 -3.13 23.65
C ASP A 298 12.09 -4.60 23.83
N ILE A 299 11.47 -5.24 22.83
CA ILE A 299 11.13 -6.68 22.89
C ILE A 299 12.39 -7.54 22.91
N THR A 300 13.44 -7.15 22.20
CA THR A 300 14.72 -7.87 22.24
C THR A 300 15.34 -7.81 23.62
N GLN A 301 15.31 -6.64 24.28
CA GLN A 301 15.76 -6.51 25.66
C GLN A 301 14.91 -7.36 26.62
N MET A 302 13.57 -7.33 26.48
CA MET A 302 12.68 -8.16 27.28
C MET A 302 12.92 -9.67 27.09
N ASN A 303 13.19 -10.10 25.85
CA ASN A 303 13.52 -11.49 25.54
C ASN A 303 14.88 -11.90 26.15
N HIS A 304 15.86 -10.99 26.15
CA HIS A 304 17.13 -11.21 26.82
C HIS A 304 16.96 -11.36 28.33
N ASP A 305 16.19 -10.48 28.96
CA ASP A 305 15.87 -10.55 30.40
C ASP A 305 15.10 -11.84 30.74
N LEU A 306 14.19 -12.29 29.87
CA LEU A 306 13.49 -13.56 30.02
C LEU A 306 14.46 -14.75 29.96
N SER A 307 15.43 -14.72 29.04
CA SER A 307 16.49 -15.74 28.97
C SER A 307 17.27 -15.82 30.28
N ILE A 308 17.68 -14.68 30.83
CA ILE A 308 18.42 -14.61 32.11
C ILE A 308 17.56 -15.19 33.24
N ARG A 309 16.27 -14.85 33.30
CA ARG A 309 15.35 -15.38 34.31
C ARG A 309 15.15 -16.89 34.16
N ALA A 310 15.07 -17.41 32.94
CA ALA A 310 14.96 -18.84 32.69
C ALA A 310 16.23 -19.58 33.18
N ASP A 311 17.42 -19.03 32.94
CA ASP A 311 18.68 -19.59 33.44
C ASP A 311 18.77 -19.55 34.97
N GLN A 312 18.36 -18.43 35.60
CA GLN A 312 18.29 -18.31 37.05
C GLN A 312 17.27 -19.28 37.66
N GLN A 313 16.12 -19.43 37.01
CA GLN A 313 15.07 -20.36 37.44
C GLN A 313 15.55 -21.80 37.33
N ALA A 314 16.26 -22.17 36.25
CA ALA A 314 16.87 -23.49 36.11
C ALA A 314 17.86 -23.77 37.24
N ALA A 315 18.73 -22.80 37.58
CA ALA A 315 19.66 -22.93 38.70
C ALA A 315 18.94 -23.11 40.05
N ALA A 316 17.90 -22.33 40.30
CA ALA A 316 17.09 -22.44 41.52
C ALA A 316 16.35 -23.78 41.61
N ILE A 317 15.86 -24.31 40.48
CA ILE A 317 15.23 -25.64 40.41
C ILE A 317 16.25 -26.73 40.76
N VAL A 318 17.49 -26.65 40.26
CA VAL A 318 18.55 -27.62 40.59
C VAL A 318 18.87 -27.59 42.09
N GLU A 319 19.01 -26.41 42.69
CA GLU A 319 19.26 -26.27 44.14
C GLU A 319 18.09 -26.78 44.98
N THR A 320 16.85 -26.49 44.55
CA THR A 320 15.64 -26.97 45.22
C THR A 320 15.51 -28.48 45.11
N ALA A 321 15.80 -29.06 43.95
CA ALA A 321 15.80 -30.51 43.74
C ALA A 321 16.79 -31.21 44.67
N ALA A 322 18.02 -30.69 44.78
CA ALA A 322 19.03 -31.21 45.71
C ALA A 322 18.57 -31.13 47.17
N SER A 323 17.96 -30.01 47.57
CA SER A 323 17.39 -29.83 48.92
C SER A 323 16.25 -30.80 49.21
N VAL A 324 15.42 -31.10 48.21
CA VAL A 324 14.30 -32.05 48.33
C VAL A 324 14.81 -33.50 48.39
N GLU A 325 15.88 -33.84 47.68
CA GLU A 325 16.55 -35.14 47.83
C GLU A 325 17.14 -35.33 49.24
N GLU A 326 17.75 -34.29 49.79
CA GLU A 326 18.26 -34.31 51.17
C GLU A 326 17.11 -34.48 52.18
N LEU A 327 16.00 -33.77 52.00
CA LEU A 327 14.80 -33.92 52.83
C LEU A 327 14.19 -35.34 52.72
N ASP A 328 14.08 -35.89 51.51
CA ASP A 328 13.60 -37.27 51.29
C ASP A 328 14.46 -38.28 52.06
N SER A 329 15.79 -38.13 52.00
CA SER A 329 16.73 -38.96 52.75
C SER A 329 16.53 -38.82 54.27
N SER A 330 16.42 -37.59 54.76
CA SER A 330 16.22 -37.31 56.18
C SER A 330 14.89 -37.86 56.71
N PHE A 331 13.79 -37.79 55.95
CA PHE A 331 12.50 -38.34 56.36
C PHE A 331 12.46 -39.87 56.30
N LYS A 332 13.16 -40.49 55.34
CA LYS A 332 13.35 -41.95 55.34
C LYS A 332 14.11 -42.43 56.56
N LEU A 333 15.17 -41.72 56.95
CA LEU A 333 15.90 -41.99 58.19
C LEU A 333 15.00 -41.79 59.42
N ASN A 334 14.24 -40.70 59.47
CA ASN A 334 13.32 -40.43 60.59
C ASN A 334 12.25 -41.52 60.74
N THR A 335 11.70 -42.00 59.61
CA THR A 335 10.75 -43.12 59.58
C THR A 335 11.40 -44.40 60.12
N ALA A 336 12.63 -44.71 59.69
CA ALA A 336 13.37 -45.86 60.20
C ALA A 336 13.66 -45.76 61.71
N HIS A 337 14.11 -44.60 62.18
CA HIS A 337 14.36 -44.35 63.62
C HIS A 337 13.08 -44.46 64.45
N THR A 338 11.96 -43.97 63.92
CA THR A 338 10.66 -44.05 64.60
C THR A 338 10.19 -45.50 64.70
N ASN A 339 10.32 -46.29 63.63
CA ASN A 339 10.01 -47.72 63.65
C ASN A 339 10.89 -48.49 64.65
N GLN A 340 12.19 -48.18 64.71
CA GLN A 340 13.09 -48.76 65.71
C GLN A 340 12.69 -48.35 67.14
N SER A 341 12.27 -47.10 67.34
CA SER A 341 11.82 -46.61 68.64
C SER A 341 10.52 -47.28 69.09
N CYS A 342 9.56 -47.51 68.17
CA CYS A 342 8.36 -48.32 68.43
C CYS A 342 8.73 -49.73 68.91
N GLN A 343 9.70 -50.37 68.27
CA GLN A 343 10.16 -51.70 68.68
C GLN A 343 10.77 -51.68 70.09
N LEU A 344 11.65 -50.72 70.38
CA LEU A 344 12.26 -50.54 71.70
C LEU A 344 11.21 -50.28 72.79
N MET A 345 10.17 -49.49 72.50
CA MET A 345 9.07 -49.26 73.46
C MET A 345 8.26 -50.52 73.71
N SER A 346 8.01 -51.34 72.69
CA SER A 346 7.37 -52.65 72.86
C SER A 346 8.17 -53.57 73.78
N GLU A 347 9.49 -53.67 73.56
CA GLU A 347 10.41 -54.45 74.41
C GLU A 347 10.47 -53.89 75.86
N THR A 348 10.43 -52.57 76.00
CA THR A 348 10.40 -51.88 77.31
C THR A 348 9.10 -52.17 78.05
N SER A 349 7.95 -52.15 77.36
CA SER A 349 6.64 -52.49 77.92
C SER A 349 6.62 -53.91 78.48
N VAL A 350 7.17 -54.88 77.74
CA VAL A 350 7.30 -56.29 78.21
C VAL A 350 8.17 -56.37 79.47
N THR A 351 9.23 -55.56 79.55
CA THR A 351 10.13 -55.52 80.72
C THR A 351 9.43 -54.92 81.95
N ILE A 352 8.61 -53.89 81.76
CA ILE A 352 7.80 -53.26 82.80
C ILE A 352 6.76 -54.25 83.34
N ASP A 353 6.04 -54.95 82.46
CA ASP A 353 5.06 -55.96 82.85
C ASP A 353 5.69 -57.06 83.70
N LYS A 354 6.86 -57.54 83.28
CA LYS A 354 7.64 -58.54 84.03
C LYS A 354 8.15 -58.01 85.37
N SER A 355 8.48 -56.72 85.45
CA SER A 355 8.94 -56.10 86.70
C SER A 355 7.78 -55.93 87.70
N ASN A 356 6.58 -55.63 87.21
CA ASN A 356 5.35 -55.64 88.04
C ASN A 356 5.06 -57.04 88.59
N GLU A 357 5.15 -58.08 87.76
CA GLU A 357 4.99 -59.48 88.20
C GLU A 357 5.98 -59.84 89.32
N LEU A 358 7.28 -59.51 89.13
CA LEU A 358 8.30 -59.77 90.15
C LEU A 358 8.07 -59.02 91.46
N ILE A 359 7.59 -57.78 91.43
CA ILE A 359 7.27 -57.04 92.66
C ILE A 359 6.05 -57.65 93.34
N SER A 360 5.04 -58.08 92.58
CA SER A 360 3.88 -58.81 93.12
C SER A 360 4.32 -60.09 93.83
N ASP A 361 5.19 -60.89 93.20
CA ASP A 361 5.76 -62.10 93.80
C ASP A 361 6.54 -61.81 95.09
N VAL A 362 7.30 -60.70 95.14
CA VAL A 362 8.03 -60.29 96.34
C VAL A 362 7.07 -59.93 97.48
N VAL A 363 5.98 -59.20 97.19
CA VAL A 363 4.96 -58.84 98.18
C VAL A 363 4.27 -60.09 98.72
N GLU A 364 3.91 -61.06 97.86
CA GLU A 364 3.32 -62.34 98.26
C GLU A 364 4.27 -63.14 99.17
N ASN A 365 5.54 -63.28 98.79
CA ASN A 365 6.54 -63.96 99.62
C ASN A 365 6.76 -63.26 100.97
N MET A 366 6.64 -61.93 101.04
CA MET A 366 6.75 -61.21 102.31
C MET A 366 5.56 -61.49 103.23
N ASP A 367 4.35 -61.68 102.68
CA ASP A 367 3.16 -62.04 103.45
C ASP A 367 3.31 -63.45 104.07
N ASP A 368 3.82 -64.40 103.28
CA ASP A 368 4.17 -65.74 103.76
C ASP A 368 5.18 -65.69 104.91
N ILE A 369 6.23 -64.86 104.81
CA ILE A 369 7.25 -64.71 105.88
C ILE A 369 6.64 -64.10 107.15
N VAL A 370 5.70 -63.17 107.03
CA VAL A 370 4.97 -62.60 108.19
C VAL A 370 4.17 -63.70 108.88
N ASP A 371 3.47 -64.54 108.12
CA ASP A 371 2.69 -65.64 108.66
C ASP A 371 3.56 -66.72 109.31
N PHE A 372 4.70 -67.07 108.71
CA PHE A 372 5.72 -67.92 109.35
C PHE A 372 6.25 -67.29 110.65
N SER A 373 6.52 -65.99 110.69
CA SER A 373 6.97 -65.31 111.91
C SER A 373 5.92 -65.31 113.03
N LYS A 374 4.62 -65.19 112.70
CA LYS A 374 3.53 -65.35 113.67
C LYS A 374 3.49 -66.76 114.24
N GLU A 375 3.69 -67.78 113.41
CA GLU A 375 3.73 -69.17 113.85
C GLU A 375 4.91 -69.43 114.80
N ILE A 376 6.11 -68.97 114.46
CA ILE A 376 7.28 -69.07 115.34
C ILE A 376 7.01 -68.35 116.67
N SER A 377 6.44 -67.14 116.65
CA SER A 377 6.10 -66.39 117.87
C SER A 377 5.14 -67.16 118.80
N LYS A 378 4.18 -67.88 118.22
CA LYS A 378 3.26 -68.76 118.96
C LYS A 378 3.98 -69.97 119.57
N ILE A 379 4.90 -70.59 118.84
CA ILE A 379 5.73 -71.71 119.33
C ILE A 379 6.63 -71.22 120.47
N THR A 380 7.34 -70.11 120.28
CA THR A 380 8.22 -69.52 121.29
C THR A 380 7.46 -69.14 122.56
N SER A 381 6.24 -68.62 122.43
CA SER A 381 5.35 -68.35 123.57
C SER A 381 4.93 -69.62 124.31
N THR A 382 4.73 -70.73 123.58
CA THR A 382 4.47 -72.05 124.18
C THR A 382 5.70 -72.57 124.93
N ILE A 383 6.90 -72.41 124.38
CA ILE A 383 8.17 -72.79 125.02
C ILE A 383 8.38 -71.97 126.31
N ASP A 384 8.12 -70.67 126.28
CA ASP A 384 8.18 -69.80 127.46
C ASP A 384 7.24 -70.27 128.57
N ASN A 385 6.00 -70.64 128.20
CA ASN A 385 5.03 -71.20 129.13
C ASN A 385 5.48 -72.56 129.70
N ILE A 386 6.05 -73.44 128.87
CA ILE A 386 6.60 -74.73 129.33
C ILE A 386 7.76 -74.48 130.30
N ALA A 387 8.70 -73.60 129.95
CA ALA A 387 9.84 -73.25 130.80
C ALA A 387 9.37 -72.67 132.15
N PHE A 388 8.36 -71.81 132.16
CA PHE A 388 7.76 -71.29 133.38
C PHE A 388 7.12 -72.39 134.24
N GLN A 389 6.39 -73.32 133.62
CA GLN A 389 5.84 -74.49 134.31
C GLN A 389 6.95 -75.40 134.87
N THR A 390 8.03 -75.63 134.11
CA THR A 390 9.20 -76.40 134.55
C THR A 390 9.92 -75.73 135.71
N ASN A 391 10.04 -74.39 135.70
CA ASN A 391 10.60 -73.61 136.81
C ASN A 391 9.78 -73.80 138.09
N LEU A 392 8.44 -73.77 137.99
CA LEU A 392 7.55 -74.01 139.12
C LEU A 392 7.63 -75.46 139.63
N LEU A 393 7.70 -76.45 138.73
CA LEU A 393 7.89 -77.87 139.09
C LEU A 393 9.22 -78.11 139.78
N ALA A 394 10.31 -77.51 139.26
CA ALA A 394 11.65 -77.59 139.81
C ALA A 394 11.75 -76.91 141.19
N LEU A 395 11.10 -75.76 141.38
CA LEU A 395 10.96 -75.11 142.68
C LEU A 395 10.23 -76.01 143.68
N ASN A 396 9.11 -76.62 143.29
CA ASN A 396 8.36 -77.54 144.14
C ASN A 396 9.22 -78.78 144.52
N ALA A 397 9.97 -79.33 143.56
CA ALA A 397 10.88 -80.45 143.79
C ALA A 397 12.06 -80.07 144.70
N ALA A 398 12.63 -78.88 144.56
CA ALA A 398 13.71 -78.37 145.43
C ALA A 398 13.23 -78.17 146.87
N VAL A 399 12.00 -77.69 147.06
CA VAL A 399 11.35 -77.54 148.38
C VAL A 399 11.12 -78.90 149.04
N GLU A 400 10.60 -79.88 148.30
CA GLU A 400 10.35 -81.22 148.85
C GLU A 400 11.66 -82.00 149.10
N ALA A 401 12.69 -81.80 148.27
CA ALA A 401 14.03 -82.34 148.51
C ALA A 401 14.69 -81.76 149.77
N ALA A 402 14.49 -80.47 150.06
CA ALA A 402 14.95 -79.85 151.31
C ALA A 402 14.21 -80.41 152.55
N ARG A 403 12.98 -80.91 152.38
CA ARG A 403 12.14 -81.48 153.44
C ARG A 403 12.58 -82.87 153.90
N VAL A 404 13.21 -83.65 153.03
CA VAL A 404 13.69 -85.03 153.32
C VAL A 404 15.10 -85.04 153.95
N GLY A 405 15.74 -83.88 154.16
CA GLY A 405 17.02 -83.77 154.88
C GLY A 405 18.21 -84.40 154.12
N GLU A 406 19.12 -85.09 154.83
CA GLU A 406 20.38 -85.59 154.24
C GLU A 406 20.21 -86.54 153.04
N HIS A 407 19.13 -87.33 152.99
CA HIS A 407 18.86 -88.25 151.88
C HIS A 407 18.37 -87.54 150.60
N GLY A 408 17.94 -86.28 150.69
CA GLY A 408 17.42 -85.49 149.57
C GLY A 408 18.45 -84.62 148.85
N LYS A 409 19.71 -84.55 149.33
CA LYS A 409 20.75 -83.66 148.79
C LYS A 409 20.99 -83.85 147.28
N GLY A 410 21.00 -85.09 146.78
CA GLY A 410 21.15 -85.37 145.35
C GLY A 410 19.98 -84.86 144.50
N PHE A 411 18.75 -85.00 144.99
CA PHE A 411 17.54 -84.50 144.32
C PHE A 411 17.44 -82.97 144.36
N ALA A 412 17.88 -82.33 145.45
CA ALA A 412 17.89 -80.87 145.54
C ALA A 412 18.86 -80.24 144.51
N VAL A 413 20.02 -80.86 144.28
CA VAL A 413 20.97 -80.41 143.24
C VAL A 413 20.35 -80.54 141.85
N VAL A 414 19.72 -81.68 141.54
CA VAL A 414 19.05 -81.89 140.25
C VAL A 414 17.89 -80.91 140.07
N ALA A 415 17.07 -80.66 141.10
CA ALA A 415 15.97 -79.71 141.04
C ALA A 415 16.45 -78.27 140.82
N ASN A 416 17.57 -77.87 141.44
CA ASN A 416 18.15 -76.55 141.22
C ASN A 416 18.77 -76.42 139.81
N GLU A 417 19.39 -77.47 139.29
CA GLU A 417 19.91 -77.51 137.91
C GLU A 417 18.78 -77.42 136.87
N VAL A 418 17.67 -78.15 137.08
CA VAL A 418 16.47 -78.06 136.23
C VAL A 418 15.85 -76.66 136.30
N ARG A 419 15.91 -76.01 137.46
CA ARG A 419 15.42 -74.64 137.65
C ARG A 419 16.27 -73.63 136.88
N GLU A 420 17.59 -73.69 137.01
CA GLU A 420 18.51 -72.85 136.22
C GLU A 420 18.33 -73.07 134.72
N LEU A 421 18.17 -74.33 134.27
CA LEU A 421 17.88 -74.66 132.88
C LEU A 421 16.56 -74.06 132.39
N SER A 422 15.53 -74.04 133.24
CA SER A 422 14.23 -73.43 132.91
C SER A 422 14.29 -71.90 132.82
N ILE A 423 15.03 -71.23 133.71
CA ILE A 423 15.27 -69.78 133.64
C ILE A 423 16.05 -69.43 132.37
N SER A 424 17.08 -70.22 132.05
CA SER A 424 17.83 -70.12 130.80
C SER A 424 16.93 -70.29 129.57
N CYS A 425 16.00 -71.25 129.59
CA CYS A 425 15.02 -71.46 128.51
C CYS A 425 14.04 -70.29 128.34
N THR A 426 13.53 -69.72 129.45
CA THR A 426 12.71 -68.49 129.42
C THR A 426 13.49 -67.30 128.86
N GLN A 427 14.77 -67.15 129.24
CA GLN A 427 15.63 -66.08 128.72
C GLN A 427 15.88 -66.23 127.21
N ALA A 428 16.23 -67.44 126.76
CA ALA A 428 16.40 -67.75 125.33
C ALA A 428 15.10 -67.52 124.54
N SER A 429 13.94 -67.88 125.11
CA SER A 429 12.63 -67.63 124.51
C SER A 429 12.34 -66.13 124.35
N LYS A 430 12.67 -65.30 125.35
CA LYS A 430 12.57 -63.83 125.25
C LYS A 430 13.49 -63.24 124.19
N GLU A 431 14.71 -63.75 124.08
CA GLU A 431 15.66 -63.34 123.04
C GLU A 431 15.14 -63.70 121.64
N ILE A 432 14.55 -64.89 121.46
CA ILE A 432 13.89 -65.29 120.21
C ILE A 432 12.69 -64.38 119.90
N LYS A 433 11.83 -64.06 120.89
CA LYS A 433 10.72 -63.11 120.70
C LYS A 433 11.21 -61.74 120.24
N LEU A 434 12.31 -61.25 120.81
CA LEU A 434 12.91 -59.98 120.41
C LEU A 434 13.44 -60.03 118.97
N LEU A 435 14.10 -61.13 118.57
CA LEU A 435 14.54 -61.34 117.19
C LEU A 435 13.37 -61.41 116.20
N ILE A 436 12.26 -62.07 116.56
CA ILE A 436 11.05 -62.14 115.72
C ILE A 436 10.42 -60.75 115.57
N ASN A 437 10.32 -59.96 116.65
CA ASN A 437 9.82 -58.59 116.57
C ASN A 437 10.69 -57.72 115.66
N ASN A 438 12.02 -57.80 115.80
CA ASN A 438 12.94 -57.09 114.91
C ASN A 438 12.82 -57.56 113.45
N SER A 439 12.58 -58.85 113.21
CA SER A 439 12.32 -59.38 111.86
C SER A 439 11.01 -58.84 111.29
N ASN A 440 9.93 -58.79 112.09
CA ASN A 440 8.66 -58.20 111.67
C ASN A 440 8.79 -56.72 111.31
N ASP A 441 9.54 -55.94 112.11
CA ASP A 441 9.80 -54.52 111.79
C ASP A 441 10.56 -54.36 110.47
N LYS A 442 11.54 -55.24 110.21
CA LYS A 442 12.26 -55.28 108.92
C LYS A 442 11.36 -55.69 107.75
N ILE A 443 10.47 -56.66 107.94
CA ILE A 443 9.54 -57.11 106.90
C ILE A 443 8.51 -56.02 106.59
N ASN A 444 7.97 -55.33 107.61
CA ASN A 444 7.09 -54.18 107.42
C ASN A 444 7.77 -53.05 106.64
N HIS A 445 9.05 -52.81 106.90
CA HIS A 445 9.83 -51.86 106.10
C HIS A 445 10.03 -52.34 104.65
N CYS A 446 10.26 -53.64 104.43
CA CYS A 446 10.31 -54.22 103.09
C CYS A 446 8.97 -54.09 102.34
N PHE A 447 7.83 -54.23 103.02
CA PHE A 447 6.51 -53.98 102.42
C PHE A 447 6.35 -52.55 101.94
N GLN A 448 6.78 -51.57 102.75
CA GLN A 448 6.76 -50.16 102.34
C GLN A 448 7.65 -49.91 101.12
N LEU A 449 8.87 -50.45 101.12
CA LEU A 449 9.78 -50.33 99.97
C LEU A 449 9.25 -51.01 98.70
N ALA A 450 8.59 -52.16 98.84
CA ALA A 450 7.96 -52.86 97.72
C ALA A 450 6.75 -52.10 97.17
N ALA A 451 5.93 -51.49 98.04
CA ALA A 451 4.82 -50.62 97.63
C ALA A 451 5.32 -49.38 96.90
N ASP A 452 6.35 -48.69 97.43
CA ASP A 452 6.97 -47.54 96.78
C ASP A 452 7.60 -47.94 95.42
N ALA A 453 8.21 -49.13 95.34
CA ALA A 453 8.75 -49.65 94.09
C ALA A 453 7.63 -49.95 93.08
N ASN A 454 6.52 -50.54 93.51
CA ASN A 454 5.33 -50.79 92.69
C ASN A 454 4.76 -49.49 92.12
N ASP A 455 4.56 -48.47 92.95
CA ASP A 455 4.04 -47.16 92.53
C ASP A 455 4.96 -46.49 91.50
N ASN A 456 6.28 -46.61 91.68
CA ASN A 456 7.25 -46.13 90.69
C ASN A 456 7.15 -46.88 89.36
N ILE A 457 7.02 -48.22 89.37
CA ILE A 457 6.86 -48.98 88.12
C ILE A 457 5.54 -48.64 87.42
N VAL A 458 4.45 -48.45 88.15
CA VAL A 458 3.17 -47.98 87.58
C VAL A 458 3.33 -46.61 86.93
N SER A 459 4.06 -45.68 87.54
CA SER A 459 4.37 -44.38 86.94
C SER A 459 5.22 -44.53 85.67
N ILE A 460 6.25 -45.37 85.70
CA ILE A 460 7.12 -45.65 84.54
C ILE A 460 6.31 -46.29 83.40
N ALA A 461 5.36 -47.17 83.71
CA ALA A 461 4.46 -47.78 82.74
C ALA A 461 3.61 -46.71 82.02
N GLN A 462 3.06 -45.78 82.79
CA GLN A 462 2.26 -44.67 82.24
C GLN A 462 3.11 -43.75 81.35
N ASP A 463 4.30 -43.38 81.79
CA ASP A 463 5.22 -42.53 81.00
C ASP A 463 5.67 -43.23 79.72
N THR A 464 5.96 -44.53 79.79
CA THR A 464 6.32 -45.36 78.63
C THR A 464 5.18 -45.43 77.62
N SER A 465 3.93 -45.57 78.09
CA SER A 465 2.73 -45.56 77.25
C SER A 465 2.57 -44.21 76.53
N ASN A 466 2.74 -43.10 77.25
CA ASN A 466 2.67 -41.75 76.69
C ASN A 466 3.76 -41.54 75.61
N ILE A 467 4.99 -42.01 75.86
CA ILE A 467 6.09 -41.95 74.89
C ILE A 467 5.76 -42.78 73.63
N ASN A 468 5.19 -43.97 73.79
CA ASN A 468 4.79 -44.82 72.67
C ASN A 468 3.72 -44.15 71.79
N GLU A 469 2.73 -43.50 72.39
CA GLU A 469 1.70 -42.72 71.66
C GLU A 469 2.33 -41.53 70.88
N MET A 470 3.32 -40.86 71.49
CA MET A 470 4.06 -39.78 70.85
C MET A 470 4.88 -40.28 69.64
N ILE A 471 5.54 -41.43 69.78
CA ILE A 471 6.30 -42.07 68.68
C ILE A 471 5.36 -42.49 67.55
N GLN A 472 4.18 -43.06 67.85
CA GLN A 472 3.19 -43.36 66.81
C GLN A 472 2.73 -42.12 66.05
N SER A 473 2.52 -41.01 66.77
CA SER A 473 2.17 -39.73 66.14
C SER A 473 3.30 -39.21 65.22
N VAL A 474 4.57 -39.35 65.64
CA VAL A 474 5.74 -39.02 64.81
C VAL A 474 5.84 -39.93 63.58
N ALA A 475 5.48 -41.22 63.70
CA ALA A 475 5.50 -42.17 62.59
C ALA A 475 4.48 -41.77 61.51
N LEU A 476 3.26 -41.43 61.93
CA LEU A 476 2.20 -40.93 61.03
C LEU A 476 2.65 -39.65 60.33
N ALA A 477 3.17 -38.68 61.08
CA ALA A 477 3.67 -37.42 60.53
C ALA A 477 4.83 -37.64 59.54
N SER A 478 5.77 -38.53 59.85
CA SER A 478 6.91 -38.85 58.97
C SER A 478 6.48 -39.51 57.66
N ASN A 479 5.47 -40.38 57.72
CA ASN A 479 4.92 -41.02 56.53
C ASN A 479 4.21 -39.99 55.63
N GLU A 480 3.44 -39.08 56.23
CA GLU A 480 2.78 -37.99 55.49
C GLU A 480 3.79 -36.99 54.90
N GLN A 481 4.87 -36.67 55.62
CA GLN A 481 5.98 -35.87 55.09
C GLN A 481 6.66 -36.53 53.88
N THR A 482 6.88 -37.86 53.94
CA THR A 482 7.44 -38.61 52.81
C THR A 482 6.52 -38.54 51.58
N HIS A 483 5.20 -38.67 51.78
CA HIS A 483 4.22 -38.47 50.71
C HIS A 483 4.23 -37.02 50.17
N GLY A 484 4.33 -36.02 51.04
CA GLY A 484 4.42 -34.61 50.65
C GLY A 484 5.67 -34.30 49.81
N VAL A 485 6.81 -34.88 50.17
CA VAL A 485 8.06 -34.76 49.40
C VAL A 485 7.93 -35.35 48.00
N SER A 486 7.27 -36.50 47.85
CA SER A 486 6.99 -37.09 46.54
C SER A 486 6.16 -36.14 45.64
N GLN A 487 5.17 -35.44 46.21
CA GLN A 487 4.40 -34.43 45.46
C GLN A 487 5.24 -33.21 45.08
N ILE A 488 6.11 -32.74 45.99
CA ILE A 488 7.05 -31.65 45.68
C ILE A 488 7.98 -32.06 44.53
N HIS A 489 8.46 -33.31 44.51
CA HIS A 489 9.30 -33.82 43.44
C HIS A 489 8.59 -33.82 42.07
N LEU A 490 7.31 -34.18 42.02
CA LEU A 490 6.50 -34.07 40.80
C LEU A 490 6.34 -32.61 40.35
N ALA A 491 6.10 -31.69 41.29
CA ALA A 491 5.98 -30.26 40.97
C ALA A 491 7.30 -29.67 40.45
N ILE A 492 8.44 -30.08 41.00
CA ILE A 492 9.77 -29.67 40.53
C ILE A 492 10.02 -30.14 39.09
N ASN A 493 9.67 -31.38 38.75
CA ASN A 493 9.79 -31.88 37.38
C ASN A 493 8.92 -31.08 36.39
N GLU A 494 7.72 -30.68 36.78
CA GLU A 494 6.86 -29.84 35.93
C GLU A 494 7.41 -28.42 35.76
N LEU A 495 8.00 -27.85 36.83
CA LEU A 495 8.71 -26.58 36.77
C LEU A 495 9.93 -26.65 35.85
N ASP A 496 10.68 -27.75 35.87
CA ASP A 496 11.81 -27.96 34.96
C ASP A 496 11.34 -28.03 33.51
N ASN A 497 10.31 -28.84 33.21
CA ASN A 497 9.71 -28.91 31.87
C ASN A 497 9.27 -27.53 31.35
N THR A 498 8.59 -26.75 32.20
CA THR A 498 8.15 -25.40 31.86
C THR A 498 9.32 -24.45 31.64
N THR A 499 10.37 -24.55 32.46
CA THR A 499 11.59 -23.74 32.35
C THR A 499 12.34 -24.03 31.04
N GLN A 500 12.46 -25.32 30.67
CA GLN A 500 13.03 -25.72 29.38
C GLN A 500 12.19 -25.24 28.19
N ALA A 501 10.86 -25.30 28.29
CA ALA A 501 9.96 -24.77 27.27
C ALA A 501 10.11 -23.25 27.11
N ASN A 502 10.23 -22.51 28.21
CA ASN A 502 10.50 -21.07 28.19
C ASN A 502 11.85 -20.75 27.53
N ALA A 503 12.90 -21.54 27.81
CA ALA A 503 14.20 -21.37 27.18
C ALA A 503 14.16 -21.66 25.66
N ALA A 504 13.37 -22.66 25.23
CA ALA A 504 13.14 -22.94 23.81
C ALA A 504 12.37 -21.80 23.12
N MET A 505 11.29 -21.33 23.75
CA MET A 505 10.47 -20.20 23.27
C MET A 505 11.30 -18.93 23.13
N THR A 506 12.17 -18.64 24.10
CA THR A 506 13.06 -17.47 24.08
C THR A 506 14.04 -17.52 22.89
N ARG A 507 14.55 -18.71 22.54
CA ARG A 507 15.39 -18.93 21.36
C ARG A 507 14.63 -18.75 20.05
N GLU A 508 13.41 -19.26 19.97
CA GLU A 508 12.54 -19.09 18.80
C GLU A 508 12.12 -17.62 18.59
N LEU A 509 11.77 -16.93 19.68
CA LEU A 509 11.45 -15.51 19.68
C LEU A 509 12.64 -14.69 19.21
N GLN A 510 13.86 -15.01 19.65
CA GLN A 510 15.07 -14.33 19.18
C GLN A 510 15.25 -14.43 17.66
N SER A 511 14.96 -15.59 17.06
CA SER A 511 15.01 -15.77 15.61
C SER A 511 13.95 -14.92 14.90
N SER A 512 12.74 -14.89 15.44
CA SER A 512 11.62 -14.10 14.90
C SER A 512 11.91 -12.60 14.97
N LEU A 513 12.46 -12.12 16.09
CA LEU A 513 12.83 -10.72 16.26
C LEU A 513 13.89 -10.28 15.24
N LYS A 514 14.93 -11.09 15.00
CA LYS A 514 15.93 -10.81 13.96
C LYS A 514 15.32 -10.73 12.56
N ALA A 515 14.36 -11.61 12.25
CA ALA A 515 13.67 -11.58 10.97
C ALA A 515 12.82 -10.30 10.82
N LEU A 516 12.13 -9.87 11.89
CA LEU A 516 11.35 -8.63 11.91
C LEU A 516 12.24 -7.38 11.82
N GLU A 517 13.41 -7.39 12.48
CA GLU A 517 14.42 -6.33 12.36
C GLU A 517 14.89 -6.20 10.92
N SER A 518 15.30 -7.31 10.29
CA SER A 518 15.71 -7.31 8.88
C SER A 518 14.59 -6.87 7.92
N GLN A 519 13.33 -7.21 8.20
CA GLN A 519 12.19 -6.77 7.40
C GLN A 519 11.92 -5.27 7.56
N SER A 520 12.15 -4.73 8.76
CA SER A 520 12.03 -3.30 9.06
C SER A 520 13.13 -2.49 8.38
N ASP A 521 14.37 -2.98 8.40
CA ASP A 521 15.49 -2.39 7.66
C ASP A 521 15.23 -2.38 6.15
N LEU A 522 14.72 -3.48 5.60
CA LEU A 522 14.34 -3.54 4.17
C LEU A 522 13.24 -2.52 3.82
N LEU A 523 12.25 -2.33 4.70
CA LEU A 523 11.21 -1.31 4.53
C LEU A 523 11.82 0.09 4.54
N GLU A 524 12.72 0.38 5.47
CA GLU A 524 13.45 1.65 5.58
C GLU A 524 14.24 1.94 4.29
N ASP A 525 14.96 0.94 3.77
CA ASP A 525 15.70 1.03 2.50
C ASP A 525 14.79 1.31 1.31
N ILE A 526 13.65 0.62 1.20
CA ILE A 526 12.68 0.84 0.10
C ILE A 526 12.09 2.25 0.16
N ILE A 527 11.80 2.73 1.37
CA ILE A 527 11.22 4.06 1.60
C ILE A 527 12.24 5.16 1.32
N SER A 528 13.54 4.92 1.58
CA SER A 528 14.62 5.89 1.38
C SER A 528 14.75 6.40 -0.06
N ILE A 529 14.27 5.62 -1.04
CA ILE A 529 14.19 6.01 -2.46
C ILE A 529 13.25 7.22 -2.64
N PHE A 530 12.21 7.33 -1.80
CA PHE A 530 11.22 8.38 -1.87
C PHE A 530 11.67 9.64 -1.10
N HIS A 531 12.06 10.65 -1.86
CA HIS A 531 12.48 11.95 -1.34
C HIS A 531 11.25 12.85 -1.17
N THR A 532 10.82 13.07 0.07
CA THR A 532 9.64 13.89 0.40
C THR A 532 9.95 15.37 0.59
N GLU A 533 11.22 15.72 0.78
CA GLU A 533 11.71 17.09 0.92
C GLU A 533 12.95 17.29 0.04
N PRO A 534 13.18 18.51 -0.49
CA PRO A 534 14.42 18.79 -1.21
C PRO A 534 15.58 18.61 -0.23
N LYS A 535 16.57 17.77 -0.59
CA LYS A 535 17.82 17.70 0.16
C LYS A 535 18.36 19.12 0.31
N SER A 536 18.33 19.64 1.53
CA SER A 536 18.98 20.90 1.83
C SER A 536 20.49 20.64 1.76
N ASP A 537 21.24 21.47 1.02
CA ASP A 537 22.71 21.37 0.94
C ASP A 537 23.43 21.64 2.29
N HIS A 538 22.69 21.64 3.42
CA HIS A 538 23.19 21.89 4.77
C HIS A 538 23.36 20.65 5.65
N GLU A 539 23.04 19.44 5.19
CA GLU A 539 23.16 18.19 5.97
C GLU A 539 24.14 17.15 5.38
N VAL A 540 25.19 17.59 4.67
CA VAL A 540 26.24 16.68 4.17
C VAL A 540 27.34 16.41 5.22
N ASP A 541 27.32 17.06 6.39
CA ASP A 541 28.44 16.97 7.36
C ASP A 541 28.16 16.16 8.65
N SER A 542 26.95 15.61 8.84
CA SER A 542 26.62 14.83 10.05
C SER A 542 26.69 13.30 9.87
N ASP A 543 26.52 12.78 8.65
CA ASP A 543 26.47 11.32 8.42
C ASP A 543 27.85 10.64 8.30
N ILE A 544 28.94 11.39 8.20
CA ILE A 544 30.30 10.80 8.16
C ILE A 544 30.78 10.41 9.58
N HIS A 545 30.10 10.81 10.65
CA HIS A 545 30.57 10.52 12.03
C HIS A 545 30.08 9.20 12.63
N TYR A 546 29.15 8.48 12.00
CA TYR A 546 28.68 7.17 12.50
C TYR A 546 29.40 5.96 11.90
N GLU A 547 30.04 6.09 10.72
CA GLU A 547 30.70 4.96 10.07
C GLU A 547 32.09 4.60 10.66
N VAL A 548 32.69 5.48 11.46
CA VAL A 548 34.05 5.25 12.02
C VAL A 548 34.05 4.52 13.38
N LYS A 549 32.89 4.32 14.03
CA LYS A 549 32.82 3.64 15.34
C LYS A 549 32.51 2.14 15.31
N LYS A 550 32.25 1.54 14.14
CA LYS A 550 32.04 0.08 14.01
C LYS A 550 33.30 -0.73 13.68
N VAL A 551 34.48 -0.11 13.68
CA VAL A 551 35.77 -0.82 13.60
C VAL A 551 36.56 -0.59 14.87
N LYS A 552 36.19 -1.29 15.95
CA LYS A 552 37.09 -1.76 17.00
C LYS A 552 36.43 -2.81 17.88
#